data_AF-A0A2A7AP15-F1
#
_entry.id   AF-A0A2A7AP15-F1
#
_cell.length_a   1.000
_cell.length_b   1.000
_cell.length_c   1.000
_cell.angle_alpha   90.00
_cell.angle_beta   90.00
_cell.angle_gamma   90.00
#
_symmetry.space_group_name_H-M   'P 1'
#
loop_
_entity.id
_entity.type
_entity.pdbx_description
1 polymer ?
#
loop_
_entity_poly.entity_id
_entity_poly.type
_entity_poly.pdbx_seq_one_letter_code
_entity_poly.pdbx_strand_id
1 'polypeptide(L)'
;MGGGHLSRPDFGMPQPNPDHPLTEFYQLLQRGLDREGVFALPALYAAFQAPARRIYADEAADYLTLSETPAESRTLLLPPRMLQILYSSLHVLPDGTPAALLLTEECSRTVYAVQLQPPFVWEDPLPPLPDCTAALTLTLTLRDVEAIDADPAALARRLCREAAGKHWLAHPKADTYLAGRIALLQRLYKR
;
A
#
# COMPACT_ATOMS: atom_id res chain seq x y z
N MET A 1 -34.63 30.52 8.83
CA MET A 1 -34.76 29.12 8.37
C MET A 1 -33.82 28.94 7.19
N GLY A 2 -32.56 28.57 7.43
CA GLY A 2 -31.54 28.41 6.39
C GLY A 2 -31.13 26.95 6.34
N GLY A 3 -31.49 26.28 5.24
CA GLY A 3 -31.32 24.84 5.07
C GLY A 3 -29.87 24.41 5.22
N GLY A 4 -29.63 23.51 6.17
CA GLY A 4 -28.42 22.71 6.17
C GLY A 4 -28.38 21.89 4.89
N HIS A 5 -27.28 21.98 4.15
CA HIS A 5 -26.93 20.97 3.17
C HIS A 5 -26.64 19.67 3.94
N LEU A 6 -27.71 18.94 4.23
CA LEU A 6 -27.64 17.50 4.49
C LEU A 6 -27.22 16.89 3.16
N SER A 7 -25.92 16.68 3.00
CA SER A 7 -25.39 15.77 1.98
C SER A 7 -26.18 14.46 2.11
N ARG A 8 -26.82 14.04 1.02
CA ARG A 8 -27.69 12.86 0.97
C ARG A 8 -26.97 11.63 1.55
N PRO A 9 -27.69 10.74 2.26
CA PRO A 9 -27.18 9.40 2.58
C PRO A 9 -27.19 8.56 1.29
N ASP A 10 -26.22 8.80 0.41
CA ASP A 10 -26.16 8.17 -0.90
C ASP A 10 -25.56 6.74 -0.81
N PHE A 11 -26.39 5.76 -1.18
CA PHE A 11 -26.03 4.45 -1.79
C PHE A 11 -25.49 3.29 -0.93
N GLY A 12 -25.73 3.21 0.38
CA GLY A 12 -25.45 1.97 1.13
C GLY A 12 -23.96 1.55 1.14
N MET A 13 -23.07 2.45 0.76
CA MET A 13 -21.63 2.24 0.84
C MET A 13 -21.20 2.36 2.31
N PRO A 14 -20.35 1.44 2.81
CA PRO A 14 -19.84 1.51 4.17
C PRO A 14 -19.11 2.83 4.40
N GLN A 15 -19.42 3.50 5.51
CA GLN A 15 -18.74 4.72 5.95
C GLN A 15 -17.66 4.36 6.96
N PRO A 16 -16.52 5.06 6.98
CA PRO A 16 -15.48 4.80 7.96
C PRO A 16 -16.01 5.09 9.37
N ASN A 17 -15.81 4.14 10.28
CA ASN A 17 -16.17 4.26 11.69
C ASN A 17 -15.30 5.37 12.32
N PRO A 18 -15.89 6.48 12.81
CA PRO A 18 -15.12 7.58 13.40
C PRO A 18 -14.38 7.18 14.68
N ASP A 19 -14.86 6.16 15.39
CA ASP A 19 -14.26 5.70 16.64
C ASP A 19 -13.11 4.70 16.40
N HIS A 20 -12.88 4.29 15.15
CA HIS A 20 -11.79 3.39 14.83
C HIS A 20 -10.44 4.15 14.83
N PRO A 21 -9.40 3.68 15.55
CA PRO A 21 -8.16 4.44 15.76
C PRO A 21 -7.43 4.89 14.48
N LEU A 22 -7.47 4.08 13.42
CA LEU A 22 -6.83 4.44 12.14
C LEU A 22 -7.63 5.41 11.28
N THR A 23 -8.92 5.64 11.56
CA THR A 23 -9.79 6.45 10.70
C THR A 23 -9.26 7.87 10.53
N GLU A 24 -8.77 8.47 11.62
CA GLU A 24 -8.21 9.82 11.58
C GLU A 24 -6.97 9.90 10.66
N PHE A 25 -6.04 8.94 10.78
CA PHE A 25 -4.84 8.90 9.94
C PHE A 25 -5.15 8.67 8.46
N TYR A 26 -6.11 7.80 8.15
CA TYR A 26 -6.55 7.59 6.77
C TYR A 26 -7.15 8.85 6.16
N GLN A 27 -8.05 9.53 6.90
CA GLN A 27 -8.65 10.77 6.45
C GLN A 27 -7.62 11.89 6.31
N LEU A 28 -6.65 11.97 7.24
CA LEU A 28 -5.55 12.91 7.17
C LEU A 28 -4.73 12.71 5.88
N LEU A 29 -4.32 11.48 5.63
CA LEU A 29 -3.54 11.13 4.45
C LEU A 29 -4.33 11.44 3.19
N GLN A 30 -5.61 11.07 3.13
CA GLN A 30 -6.48 11.36 1.98
C GLN A 30 -6.54 12.86 1.67
N ARG A 31 -6.80 13.71 2.68
CA ARG A 31 -6.78 15.18 2.52
C ARG A 31 -5.42 15.71 2.08
N GLY A 32 -4.33 15.09 2.57
CA GLY A 32 -2.98 15.39 2.13
C GLY A 32 -2.78 15.10 0.65
N LEU A 33 -3.27 13.97 0.16
CA LEU A 33 -3.16 13.57 -1.24
C LEU A 33 -4.01 14.47 -2.13
N ASP A 34 -5.22 14.83 -1.71
CA ASP A 34 -6.10 15.73 -2.46
C ASP A 34 -5.47 17.13 -2.63
N ARG A 35 -4.63 17.55 -1.68
CA ARG A 35 -3.87 18.81 -1.76
C ARG A 35 -2.58 18.69 -2.56
N GLU A 36 -1.81 17.64 -2.31
CA GLU A 36 -0.46 17.50 -2.87
C GLU A 36 -0.47 16.89 -4.28
N GLY A 37 -1.51 16.13 -4.62
CA GLY A 37 -1.66 15.42 -5.90
C GLY A 37 -0.65 14.29 -6.11
N VAL A 38 0.20 14.00 -5.11
CA VAL A 38 1.33 13.10 -5.28
C VAL A 38 1.58 12.17 -4.10
N PHE A 39 2.14 11.01 -4.39
CA PHE A 39 2.57 10.04 -3.38
C PHE A 39 3.90 9.40 -3.73
N ALA A 40 4.89 9.51 -2.85
CA ALA A 40 6.20 8.93 -3.04
C ALA A 40 6.14 7.42 -2.89
N LEU A 41 6.64 6.71 -3.90
CA LEU A 41 6.80 5.27 -3.91
C LEU A 41 8.26 4.92 -3.65
N PRO A 42 8.56 3.99 -2.71
CA PRO A 42 9.90 3.48 -2.54
C PRO A 42 10.32 2.67 -3.78
N ALA A 43 11.62 2.45 -3.92
CA ALA A 43 12.12 1.50 -4.90
C ALA A 43 11.51 0.10 -4.64
N LEU A 44 11.39 -0.71 -5.66
CA LEU A 44 11.04 -2.12 -5.54
C LEU A 44 12.18 -2.96 -6.08
N TYR A 45 12.78 -3.74 -5.19
CA TYR A 45 13.74 -4.79 -5.50
C TYR A 45 13.13 -6.14 -5.19
N ALA A 46 13.54 -7.16 -5.95
CA ALA A 46 13.16 -8.54 -5.69
C ALA A 46 14.39 -9.45 -5.65
N ALA A 47 14.40 -10.38 -4.69
CA ALA A 47 15.29 -11.54 -4.67
C ALA A 47 14.45 -12.81 -4.76
N PHE A 48 14.97 -13.81 -5.47
CA PHE A 48 14.34 -15.12 -5.54
C PHE A 48 15.36 -16.19 -5.19
N GLN A 49 15.14 -16.86 -4.05
CA GLN A 49 16.06 -17.83 -3.46
C GLN A 49 15.45 -19.23 -3.47
N ALA A 50 15.46 -19.87 -4.64
CA ALA A 50 14.94 -21.23 -4.74
C ALA A 50 15.81 -22.24 -3.96
N PRO A 51 15.19 -23.26 -3.35
CA PRO A 51 15.92 -24.32 -2.67
C PRO A 51 16.62 -25.24 -3.68
N ALA A 52 17.57 -26.05 -3.22
CA ALA A 52 18.26 -27.05 -4.05
C ALA A 52 17.39 -28.30 -4.35
N ARG A 53 16.09 -28.11 -4.54
CA ARG A 53 15.13 -29.15 -4.94
C ARG A 53 14.15 -28.60 -5.97
N ARG A 54 13.43 -29.49 -6.64
CA ARG A 54 12.28 -29.09 -7.46
C ARG A 54 11.21 -28.46 -6.56
N ILE A 55 10.69 -27.32 -7.00
CA ILE A 55 9.57 -26.61 -6.40
C ILE A 55 8.46 -26.43 -7.44
N TYR A 56 7.21 -26.43 -6.98
CA TYR A 56 6.05 -26.13 -7.81
C TYR A 56 5.83 -24.61 -7.94
N ALA A 57 4.95 -24.20 -8.85
CA ALA A 57 4.74 -22.78 -9.15
C ALA A 57 4.05 -22.02 -8.02
N ASP A 58 3.17 -22.71 -7.28
CA ASP A 58 2.51 -22.24 -6.08
C ASP A 58 3.49 -22.06 -4.90
N GLU A 59 4.43 -22.98 -4.72
CA GLU A 59 5.51 -22.86 -3.71
C GLU A 59 6.50 -21.72 -4.01
N ALA A 60 6.59 -21.25 -5.26
CA ALA A 60 7.64 -20.32 -5.66
C ALA A 60 7.50 -18.93 -5.02
N ALA A 61 6.28 -18.52 -4.67
CA ALA A 61 6.03 -17.25 -4.00
C ALA A 61 6.73 -17.17 -2.63
N ASP A 62 6.84 -18.29 -1.91
CA ASP A 62 7.49 -18.37 -0.59
C ASP A 62 9.00 -18.09 -0.65
N TYR A 63 9.59 -18.18 -1.84
CA TYR A 63 11.02 -17.91 -2.07
C TYR A 63 11.28 -16.53 -2.68
N LEU A 64 10.23 -15.72 -2.87
CA LEU A 64 10.33 -14.34 -3.33
C LEU A 64 10.40 -13.41 -2.13
N THR A 65 11.41 -12.53 -2.10
CA THR A 65 11.50 -11.46 -1.11
C THR A 65 11.50 -10.12 -1.82
N LEU A 66 10.61 -9.23 -1.40
CA LEU A 66 10.57 -7.83 -1.84
C LEU A 66 11.37 -6.96 -0.88
N SER A 67 11.94 -5.87 -1.39
CA SER A 67 12.63 -4.89 -0.55
C SER A 67 12.71 -3.53 -1.23
N GLU A 68 12.85 -2.49 -0.41
CA GLU A 68 13.05 -1.12 -0.86
C GLU A 68 14.54 -0.76 -1.02
N THR A 69 15.44 -1.65 -0.56
CA THR A 69 16.88 -1.40 -0.51
C THR A 69 17.67 -2.26 -1.51
N PRO A 70 18.70 -1.69 -2.16
CA PRO A 70 19.57 -2.43 -3.06
C PRO A 70 20.39 -3.47 -2.29
N ALA A 71 20.65 -4.61 -2.93
CA ALA A 71 21.61 -5.62 -2.50
C ALA A 71 22.12 -6.40 -3.72
N GLU A 72 23.30 -7.01 -3.64
CA GLU A 72 23.89 -7.76 -4.77
C GLU A 72 22.99 -8.91 -5.27
N SER A 73 22.25 -9.55 -4.37
CA SER A 73 21.33 -10.65 -4.68
C SER A 73 19.95 -10.20 -5.16
N ARG A 74 19.72 -8.88 -5.31
CA ARG A 74 18.43 -8.29 -5.61
C ARG A 74 18.42 -7.62 -6.99
N THR A 75 17.32 -7.81 -7.71
CA THR A 75 17.06 -7.15 -9.00
C THR A 75 16.14 -5.95 -8.79
N LEU A 76 16.51 -4.79 -9.33
CA LEU A 76 15.66 -3.61 -9.35
C LEU A 76 14.48 -3.83 -10.32
N LEU A 77 13.26 -3.75 -9.82
CA LEU A 77 12.02 -3.87 -10.61
C LEU A 77 11.38 -2.50 -10.88
N LEU A 78 11.36 -1.63 -9.87
CA LEU A 78 10.82 -0.27 -9.97
C LEU A 78 11.77 0.71 -9.27
N PRO A 79 12.28 1.76 -9.95
CA PRO A 79 13.02 2.82 -9.27
C PRO A 79 12.10 3.61 -8.33
N PRO A 80 12.65 4.29 -7.31
CA PRO A 80 11.85 5.19 -6.49
C PRO A 80 11.26 6.28 -7.39
N ARG A 81 10.00 6.64 -7.17
CA ARG A 81 9.33 7.66 -8.00
C ARG A 81 8.21 8.36 -7.25
N MET A 82 7.80 9.50 -7.79
CA MET A 82 6.60 10.20 -7.33
C MET A 82 5.40 9.77 -8.17
N LEU A 83 4.41 9.15 -7.54
CA LEU A 83 3.13 8.85 -8.16
C LEU A 83 2.33 10.14 -8.32
N GLN A 84 1.80 10.40 -9.52
CA GLN A 84 0.78 11.44 -9.72
C GLN A 84 -0.59 10.81 -9.55
N ILE A 85 -1.44 11.42 -8.73
CA ILE A 85 -2.71 10.83 -8.30
C ILE A 85 -3.84 11.47 -9.08
N LEU A 86 -4.61 10.63 -9.79
CA LEU A 86 -5.86 11.05 -10.42
C LEU A 86 -7.00 11.11 -9.40
N TYR A 87 -7.07 10.09 -8.54
CA TYR A 87 -8.14 9.93 -7.57
C TYR A 87 -7.68 9.11 -6.36
N SER A 88 -8.18 9.46 -5.16
CA SER A 88 -7.95 8.75 -3.92
C SER A 88 -9.28 8.35 -3.25
N SER A 89 -9.38 7.12 -2.73
CA SER A 89 -10.57 6.68 -1.97
C SER A 89 -10.23 5.76 -0.82
N LEU A 90 -10.85 5.98 0.34
CA LEU A 90 -10.77 5.08 1.47
C LEU A 90 -11.64 3.85 1.26
N HIS A 91 -11.01 2.67 1.30
CA HIS A 91 -11.69 1.38 1.32
C HIS A 91 -12.02 0.99 2.75
N VAL A 92 -13.28 0.65 2.99
CA VAL A 92 -13.85 0.37 4.31
C VAL A 92 -14.61 -0.96 4.25
N LEU A 93 -14.48 -1.78 5.29
CA LEU A 93 -15.26 -3.00 5.48
C LEU A 93 -16.73 -2.69 5.82
N PRO A 94 -17.65 -3.67 5.73
CA PRO A 94 -19.07 -3.44 6.00
C PRO A 94 -19.42 -2.89 7.38
N ASP A 95 -18.57 -3.15 8.38
CA ASP A 95 -18.69 -2.68 9.76
C ASP A 95 -18.13 -1.26 9.99
N GLY A 96 -17.58 -0.64 8.95
CA GLY A 96 -16.94 0.67 9.03
C GLY A 96 -15.43 0.63 9.32
N THR A 97 -14.82 -0.55 9.43
CA THR A 97 -13.38 -0.67 9.68
C THR A 97 -12.56 -0.22 8.46
N PRO A 98 -11.67 0.79 8.57
CA PRO A 98 -10.87 1.27 7.45
C PRO A 98 -9.75 0.29 7.12
N ALA A 99 -9.67 -0.15 5.86
CA ALA A 99 -8.77 -1.22 5.44
C ALA A 99 -7.54 -0.73 4.66
N ALA A 100 -7.74 0.18 3.71
CA ALA A 100 -6.68 0.72 2.86
C ALA A 100 -7.13 1.99 2.14
N LEU A 101 -6.18 2.82 1.73
CA LEU A 101 -6.41 3.92 0.80
C LEU A 101 -6.05 3.48 -0.62
N LEU A 102 -7.01 3.60 -1.54
CA LEU A 102 -6.83 3.26 -2.95
C LEU A 102 -6.41 4.50 -3.73
N LEU A 103 -5.24 4.44 -4.37
CA LEU A 103 -4.66 5.52 -5.16
C LEU A 103 -4.66 5.14 -6.63
N THR A 104 -5.38 5.89 -7.44
CA THR A 104 -5.38 5.72 -8.90
C THR A 104 -4.33 6.62 -9.51
N GLU A 105 -3.40 6.05 -10.25
CA GLU A 105 -2.34 6.80 -10.94
C GLU A 105 -2.89 7.57 -12.16
N GLU A 106 -2.42 8.80 -12.36
CA GLU A 106 -2.66 9.54 -13.60
C GLU A 106 -2.06 8.82 -14.83
N CYS A 107 -2.76 8.90 -15.97
CA CYS A 107 -2.32 8.33 -17.25
C CYS A 107 -2.04 6.81 -17.22
N SER A 108 -2.46 6.12 -16.15
CA SER A 108 -2.32 4.68 -15.94
C SER A 108 -3.63 4.10 -15.43
N ARG A 109 -3.77 2.78 -15.49
CA ARG A 109 -4.90 2.04 -14.88
C ARG A 109 -4.50 1.36 -13.57
N THR A 110 -3.29 1.60 -13.09
CA THR A 110 -2.80 0.99 -11.85
C THR A 110 -3.44 1.64 -10.65
N VAL A 111 -4.06 0.82 -9.80
CA VAL A 111 -4.54 1.19 -8.49
C VAL A 111 -3.59 0.62 -7.45
N TYR A 112 -3.12 1.49 -6.55
CA TYR A 112 -2.26 1.15 -5.43
C TYR A 112 -3.09 1.14 -4.15
N ALA A 113 -3.10 0.02 -3.43
CA ALA A 113 -3.63 -0.04 -2.08
C ALA A 113 -2.54 0.34 -1.07
N VAL A 114 -2.82 1.32 -0.21
CA VAL A 114 -1.94 1.74 0.89
C VAL A 114 -2.62 1.40 2.22
N GLN A 115 -2.09 0.41 2.92
CA GLN A 115 -2.57 0.04 4.26
C GLN A 115 -1.70 0.69 5.33
N LEU A 116 -2.30 1.48 6.20
CA LEU A 116 -1.63 2.06 7.35
C LEU A 116 -1.39 0.97 8.41
N GLN A 117 -0.14 0.84 8.86
CA GLN A 117 0.24 -0.02 9.96
C GLN A 117 0.35 0.83 11.22
N PRO A 118 -0.39 0.52 12.29
CA PRO A 118 -0.34 1.32 13.50
C PRO A 118 1.00 1.15 14.23
N PRO A 119 1.44 2.16 14.99
CA PRO A 119 2.73 2.11 15.71
C PRO A 119 2.75 1.11 16.87
N PHE A 120 1.58 0.68 17.32
CA PHE A 120 1.36 -0.37 18.31
C PHE A 120 0.11 -1.16 17.92
N VAL A 121 0.00 -2.39 18.41
CA VAL A 121 -1.06 -3.30 18.01
C VAL A 121 -2.40 -2.78 18.54
N TRP A 122 -3.27 -2.29 17.65
CA TRP A 122 -4.65 -1.95 17.99
C TRP A 122 -5.58 -3.17 17.90
N GLU A 123 -5.37 -4.05 16.93
CA GLU A 123 -6.00 -5.38 16.80
C GLU A 123 -5.19 -6.20 15.77
N ASP A 124 -5.03 -7.51 16.04
CA ASP A 124 -4.44 -8.50 15.13
C ASP A 124 -5.50 -9.60 14.93
N PRO A 125 -5.93 -9.90 13.69
CA PRO A 125 -5.37 -9.43 12.41
C PRO A 125 -5.91 -8.09 11.91
N LEU A 126 -5.06 -7.37 11.18
CA LEU A 126 -5.48 -6.22 10.40
C LEU A 126 -6.53 -6.59 9.34
N PRO A 127 -7.38 -5.63 8.93
CA PRO A 127 -8.33 -5.84 7.85
C PRO A 127 -7.67 -6.40 6.59
N PRO A 128 -8.34 -7.32 5.86
CA PRO A 128 -7.82 -7.81 4.60
C PRO A 128 -7.68 -6.65 3.60
N LEU A 129 -6.61 -6.70 2.82
CA LEU A 129 -6.41 -5.75 1.72
C LEU A 129 -7.48 -5.95 0.64
N PRO A 130 -7.94 -4.86 0.01
CA PRO A 130 -8.75 -4.97 -1.19
C PRO A 130 -7.96 -5.65 -2.32
N ASP A 131 -8.68 -6.32 -3.22
CA ASP A 131 -8.09 -6.96 -4.39
C ASP A 131 -7.52 -5.88 -5.34
N CYS A 132 -6.23 -5.59 -5.18
CA CYS A 132 -5.49 -4.58 -5.91
C CYS A 132 -4.15 -5.15 -6.38
N THR A 133 -3.81 -4.86 -7.63
CA THR A 133 -2.60 -5.41 -8.25
C THR A 133 -1.30 -4.91 -7.62
N ALA A 134 -1.31 -3.71 -7.03
CA ALA A 134 -0.18 -3.15 -6.31
C ALA A 134 -0.63 -2.78 -4.89
N ALA A 135 0.14 -3.21 -3.90
CA ALA A 135 -0.15 -2.94 -2.50
C ALA A 135 1.14 -2.63 -1.73
N LEU A 136 1.05 -1.68 -0.82
CA LEU A 136 2.11 -1.35 0.11
C LEU A 136 1.53 -1.04 1.49
N THR A 137 2.36 -1.22 2.52
CA THR A 137 2.09 -0.69 3.84
C THR A 137 2.71 0.70 4.00
N LEU A 138 2.14 1.50 4.89
CA LEU A 138 2.77 2.68 5.46
C LEU A 138 2.80 2.54 6.97
N THR A 139 3.99 2.40 7.54
CA THR A 139 4.20 2.24 8.98
C THR A 139 4.16 3.59 9.67
N LEU A 140 3.16 3.76 10.52
CA LEU A 140 3.07 4.88 11.44
C LEU A 140 3.99 4.63 12.63
N THR A 141 4.54 5.71 13.18
CA THR A 141 5.42 5.72 14.35
C THR A 141 4.76 6.49 15.50
N LEU A 142 5.26 6.33 16.73
CA LEU A 142 4.79 7.14 17.86
C LEU A 142 4.92 8.65 17.60
N ARG A 143 5.96 9.05 16.86
CA ARG A 143 6.15 10.44 16.44
C ARG A 143 5.04 10.92 15.52
N ASP A 144 4.45 10.04 14.72
CA ASP A 144 3.35 10.41 13.83
C ASP A 144 2.07 10.64 14.61
N VAL A 145 1.87 9.89 15.68
CA VAL A 145 0.77 10.11 16.64
C VAL A 145 0.93 11.44 17.35
N GLU A 146 2.14 11.82 17.76
CA GLU A 146 2.36 13.14 18.37
C GLU A 146 2.23 14.28 17.34
N ALA A 147 2.67 14.05 16.10
CA ALA A 147 2.66 15.06 15.05
C ALA A 147 1.26 15.37 14.52
N ILE A 148 0.31 14.43 14.62
CA ILE A 148 -1.05 14.65 14.13
C ILE A 148 -1.76 15.75 14.93
N ASP A 149 -1.52 15.82 16.24
CA ASP A 149 -2.09 16.85 17.12
C ASP A 149 -1.40 18.20 16.95
N ALA A 150 -0.10 18.20 16.65
CA ALA A 150 0.72 19.42 16.58
C ALA A 150 0.60 20.16 15.24
N ASP A 151 0.79 19.44 14.12
CA ASP A 151 0.63 19.97 12.77
C ASP A 151 0.22 18.85 11.80
N PRO A 152 -1.09 18.57 11.70
CA PRO A 152 -1.59 17.51 10.83
C PRO A 152 -1.25 17.75 9.36
N ALA A 153 -1.22 19.01 8.91
CA ALA A 153 -0.91 19.32 7.52
C ALA A 153 0.56 19.02 7.18
N ALA A 154 1.49 19.31 8.09
CA ALA A 154 2.90 18.93 7.92
C ALA A 154 3.08 17.42 7.92
N LEU A 155 2.39 16.71 8.83
CA LEU A 155 2.40 15.24 8.85
C LEU A 155 1.90 14.67 7.52
N ALA A 156 0.74 15.11 7.04
CA ALA A 156 0.17 14.65 5.77
C ALA A 156 1.12 14.86 4.60
N ARG A 157 1.70 16.07 4.47
CA ARG A 157 2.70 16.37 3.43
C ARG A 157 3.89 15.43 3.48
N ARG A 158 4.39 15.14 4.68
CA ARG A 158 5.52 14.24 4.90
C ARG A 158 5.18 12.81 4.46
N LEU A 159 4.05 12.27 4.92
CA LEU A 159 3.59 10.93 4.55
C LEU A 159 3.34 10.79 3.04
N CYS A 160 2.86 11.85 2.38
CA CYS A 160 2.73 11.88 0.92
C CYS A 160 4.10 11.87 0.23
N ARG A 161 5.04 12.76 0.62
CA ARG A 161 6.25 13.04 -0.15
C ARG A 161 7.46 12.18 0.19
N GLU A 162 7.49 11.53 1.35
CA GLU A 162 8.61 10.68 1.76
C GLU A 162 8.34 9.21 1.45
N ALA A 163 9.38 8.47 1.08
CA ALA A 163 9.30 7.03 0.90
C ALA A 163 9.50 6.24 2.22
N ALA A 164 9.90 6.92 3.29
CA ALA A 164 10.17 6.29 4.57
C ALA A 164 8.91 5.64 5.16
N GLY A 165 9.09 4.45 5.76
CA GLY A 165 7.99 3.67 6.36
C GLY A 165 7.08 2.99 5.33
N LYS A 166 7.32 3.13 4.03
CA LYS A 166 6.53 2.47 2.99
C LYS A 166 7.19 1.15 2.60
N HIS A 167 6.43 0.06 2.59
CA HIS A 167 6.95 -1.26 2.24
C HIS A 167 6.06 -1.99 1.24
N TRP A 168 6.66 -2.60 0.23
CA TRP A 168 5.90 -3.31 -0.80
C TRP A 168 5.36 -4.64 -0.29
N LEU A 169 4.07 -4.87 -0.52
CA LEU A 169 3.42 -6.16 -0.29
C LEU A 169 3.22 -6.94 -1.60
N ALA A 170 2.79 -6.24 -2.65
CA ALA A 170 2.53 -6.82 -3.97
C ALA A 170 2.74 -5.78 -5.07
N HIS A 171 3.16 -6.24 -6.25
CA HIS A 171 3.27 -5.40 -7.44
C HIS A 171 3.33 -6.27 -8.72
N PRO A 172 2.71 -5.87 -9.85
CA PRO A 172 2.68 -6.70 -11.08
C PRO A 172 4.06 -7.05 -11.65
N LYS A 173 5.04 -6.17 -11.41
CA LYS A 173 6.44 -6.42 -11.78
C LYS A 173 7.09 -7.53 -10.97
N ALA A 174 6.71 -7.71 -9.71
CA ALA A 174 7.17 -8.81 -8.88
C ALA A 174 6.61 -10.14 -9.40
N ASP A 175 5.33 -10.16 -9.77
CA ASP A 175 4.68 -11.34 -10.37
C ASP A 175 5.35 -11.73 -11.70
N THR A 176 5.61 -10.73 -12.56
CA THR A 176 6.30 -10.93 -13.83
C THR A 176 7.73 -11.46 -13.63
N TYR A 177 8.44 -10.91 -12.64
CA TYR A 177 9.78 -11.37 -12.27
C TYR A 177 9.75 -12.83 -11.79
N LEU A 178 8.83 -13.16 -10.87
CA LEU A 178 8.67 -14.51 -10.34
C LEU A 178 8.33 -15.52 -11.44
N ALA A 179 7.40 -15.18 -12.34
CA ALA A 179 7.04 -16.01 -13.47
C ALA A 179 8.26 -16.33 -14.36
N GLY A 180 9.12 -15.33 -14.61
CA GLY A 180 10.38 -15.51 -15.32
C GLY A 180 11.35 -16.47 -14.62
N ARG A 181 11.46 -16.37 -13.28
CA ARG A 181 12.30 -17.28 -12.47
C ARG A 181 11.77 -18.72 -12.48
N ILE A 182 10.46 -18.91 -12.34
CA ILE A 182 9.82 -20.22 -12.40
C ILE A 182 10.05 -20.86 -13.77
N ALA A 183 9.84 -20.12 -14.86
CA ALA A 183 10.05 -20.63 -16.21
C ALA A 183 11.51 -21.09 -16.43
N LEU A 184 12.48 -20.39 -15.85
CA LEU A 184 13.89 -20.79 -15.89
C LEU A 184 14.15 -22.07 -15.11
N LEU A 185 13.64 -22.19 -13.88
CA LEU A 185 13.78 -23.41 -13.08
C LEU A 185 13.15 -24.63 -13.77
N GLN A 186 11.95 -24.47 -14.33
CA GLN A 186 11.27 -25.55 -15.05
C GLN A 186 12.07 -26.05 -16.26
N ARG A 187 12.86 -25.19 -16.92
CA ARG A 187 13.76 -25.63 -18.01
C ARG A 187 14.95 -26.42 -17.49
N LEU A 188 15.48 -26.08 -16.32
CA LEU A 188 16.62 -26.78 -15.71
C LEU A 188 16.25 -28.18 -15.21
N TYR A 189 15.06 -28.35 -14.62
CA TYR A 189 14.58 -29.61 -14.03
C TYR A 189 13.73 -30.48 -14.99
N LYS A 190 13.66 -30.14 -16.29
CA LYS A 190 13.02 -30.97 -17.32
C LYS A 190 13.94 -32.05 -17.92
N ARG A 191 15.15 -32.20 -17.40
CA ARG A 191 16.03 -33.36 -17.60
C ARG A 191 15.80 -34.38 -16.50
#